data_AF-A0A7C6QUP3-F1
#
_entry.id   AF-A0A7C6QUP3-F1
#
_cell.length_a   1.000
_cell.length_b   1.000
_cell.length_c   1.000
_cell.angle_alpha   90.00
_cell.angle_beta   90.00
_cell.angle_gamma   90.00
#
_symmetry.space_group_name_H-M   'P 1'
#
loop_
_entity.id
_entity.type
_entity.pdbx_description
1 polymer ?
#
loop_
_entity_poly.entity_id
_entity_poly.type
_entity_poly.pdbx_seq_one_letter_code
_entity_poly.pdbx_strand_id
1 'polypeptide(L)'
;MAFESLSYRYTYNISNFPQRWLPLIHLYDPDLPLFPIYYFHVLPEGLTQGVRPTDTQRAFGYVEKVNLNDDGSIDATIVTNKDLTNPINRNFINPVQRVIKERFGIQNPVLPVDIQNAFTAPFTNANNVLFEIWQRVVSNAYGDILPFGRLWDEVLGLVRFVSSWYSSGGRKGELIQTHYFVSKFGVKIQSAGGIPQVDFYLLPTIGELTDSSNPLTSFPWFAKLVNIARIFQSNYCTQINIGGMNLSKFNNPTGRQFNTEGILSILQSNNIPFDHRPQAIECYNTFDKGPMRTVIFLMMLDDIRNRRYDPSVLNSSQCGSIYDGLKRASAYQSPKVIQIYAQQSFGNASAMPVDTWIDTFFKWPLNIYPTGRSGNKYGRIFSHSQNLGKVERLLWVAGQARKVHSSACNDALWCLKYSSEGKPRGANPLACNICIESIRNSCPAYMNIRNRRVCFNTPGLITGTDFLITTSSNNNTTPNQSFTSCQGNSIYEYTMDDFSPADSPNGFTPYPAPGHNGSIITVEQFVQIY
;
A
#
# COMPACT_ATOMS: atom_id res chain seq x y z
N MET A 1 27.85 14.33 -22.05
CA MET A 1 26.88 15.25 -22.67
C MET A 1 25.75 15.45 -21.67
N ALA A 2 25.00 16.55 -21.72
CA ALA A 2 23.84 16.74 -20.84
C ALA A 2 22.61 16.05 -21.46
N PHE A 3 21.69 15.55 -20.63
CA PHE A 3 20.40 15.05 -21.13
C PHE A 3 19.63 16.15 -21.88
N GLU A 4 18.86 15.74 -22.89
CA GLU A 4 17.98 16.64 -23.64
C GLU A 4 16.91 17.27 -22.72
N SER A 5 16.51 18.51 -23.01
CA SER A 5 15.43 19.20 -22.29
C SER A 5 14.06 18.60 -22.60
N LEU A 6 13.12 18.75 -21.67
CA LEU A 6 11.70 18.53 -21.94
C LEU A 6 11.21 19.61 -22.92
N SER A 7 10.89 19.21 -24.14
CA SER A 7 10.76 20.16 -25.26
C SER A 7 9.51 19.96 -26.10
N TYR A 8 8.94 18.76 -26.10
CA TYR A 8 7.87 18.39 -27.01
C TYR A 8 6.61 18.00 -26.25
N ARG A 9 5.45 18.34 -26.82
CA ARG A 9 4.17 17.78 -26.42
C ARG A 9 3.78 16.68 -27.39
N TYR A 10 3.23 15.61 -26.86
CA TYR A 10 2.65 14.54 -27.65
C TYR A 10 1.34 14.13 -27.02
N THR A 11 0.27 14.09 -27.81
CA THR A 11 -1.05 13.65 -27.38
C THR A 11 -1.34 12.33 -28.05
N TYR A 12 -1.79 11.36 -27.26
CA TYR A 12 -2.28 10.12 -27.82
C TYR A 12 -3.57 9.70 -27.11
N ASN A 13 -4.44 9.08 -27.89
CA ASN A 13 -5.75 8.64 -27.44
C ASN A 13 -5.66 7.28 -26.74
N ILE A 14 -6.40 7.13 -25.65
CA ILE A 14 -6.56 5.89 -24.91
C ILE A 14 -8.04 5.52 -24.96
N SER A 15 -8.34 4.49 -25.75
CA SER A 15 -9.65 3.85 -25.75
C SER A 15 -9.88 3.04 -24.47
N ASN A 16 -11.15 2.89 -24.08
CA ASN A 16 -11.59 2.08 -22.95
C ASN A 16 -11.08 2.53 -21.57
N PHE A 17 -10.89 3.84 -21.36
CA PHE A 17 -10.60 4.36 -20.03
C PHE A 17 -11.89 4.42 -19.19
N PRO A 18 -11.93 3.86 -17.98
CA PRO A 18 -13.10 4.00 -17.11
C PRO A 18 -13.28 5.46 -16.71
N GLN A 19 -14.28 6.16 -17.27
CA GLN A 19 -14.49 7.60 -17.04
C GLN A 19 -14.54 7.99 -15.56
N ARG A 20 -15.10 7.10 -14.72
CA ARG A 20 -15.19 7.28 -13.26
C ARG A 20 -13.83 7.35 -12.55
N TRP A 21 -12.73 6.99 -13.23
CA TRP A 21 -11.38 7.11 -12.70
C TRP A 21 -10.75 8.49 -12.92
N LEU A 22 -11.36 9.38 -13.70
CA LEU A 22 -10.80 10.72 -13.94
C LEU A 22 -10.47 11.47 -12.63
N PRO A 23 -11.30 11.44 -11.56
CA PRO A 23 -10.96 12.03 -10.27
C PRO A 23 -9.77 11.38 -9.54
N LEU A 24 -9.37 10.17 -9.94
CA LEU A 24 -8.22 9.45 -9.38
C LEU A 24 -6.91 9.83 -10.08
N ILE A 25 -6.98 10.57 -11.19
CA ILE A 25 -5.80 11.01 -11.95
C ILE A 25 -5.26 12.29 -11.33
N HIS A 26 -4.22 12.15 -10.52
CA HIS A 26 -3.51 13.27 -9.90
C HIS A 26 -2.22 13.56 -10.65
N LEU A 27 -2.24 14.51 -11.59
CA LEU A 27 -1.04 14.89 -12.36
C LEU A 27 0.04 15.53 -11.48
N TYR A 28 -0.40 16.29 -10.48
CA TYR A 28 0.40 16.96 -9.46
C TYR A 28 -0.25 16.79 -8.09
N ASP A 29 0.55 16.90 -7.02
CA ASP A 29 0.03 17.05 -5.67
C ASP A 29 -0.07 18.55 -5.34
N PRO A 30 -1.21 19.06 -4.84
CA PRO A 30 -1.37 20.48 -4.56
C PRO A 30 -0.39 21.00 -3.51
N ASP A 31 0.09 20.13 -2.61
CA ASP A 31 1.05 20.48 -1.58
C ASP A 31 2.51 20.41 -2.05
N LEU A 32 2.74 19.92 -3.27
CA LEU A 32 4.05 19.83 -3.89
C LEU A 32 3.95 20.29 -5.35
N PRO A 33 3.64 21.59 -5.55
CA PRO A 33 3.44 22.13 -6.89
C PRO A 33 4.71 21.93 -7.72
N LEU A 34 4.52 21.73 -9.03
CA LEU A 34 5.60 21.51 -10.01
C LEU A 34 6.29 20.15 -9.97
N PHE A 35 6.00 19.26 -9.00
CA PHE A 35 6.51 17.89 -9.02
C PHE A 35 5.51 16.94 -9.70
N PRO A 36 5.79 16.46 -10.93
CA PRO A 36 4.84 15.62 -11.65
C PRO A 36 4.78 14.21 -11.04
N ILE A 37 3.56 13.73 -10.81
CA ILE A 37 3.31 12.39 -10.23
C ILE A 37 3.44 11.30 -11.30
N TYR A 38 2.88 11.52 -12.48
CA TYR A 38 2.94 10.57 -13.60
C TYR A 38 4.23 10.74 -14.41
N TYR A 39 5.34 10.51 -13.74
CA TYR A 39 6.69 10.45 -14.30
C TYR A 39 6.88 9.17 -15.14
N PHE A 40 7.62 9.30 -16.24
CA PHE A 40 8.13 8.16 -16.98
C PHE A 40 9.55 8.35 -17.48
N HIS A 41 10.24 7.22 -17.62
CA HIS A 41 11.57 7.11 -18.20
C HIS A 41 11.68 5.74 -18.88
N VAL A 42 11.84 5.73 -20.20
CA VAL A 42 11.84 4.52 -21.02
C VAL A 42 13.01 4.50 -22.00
N LEU A 43 13.42 3.29 -22.35
CA LEU A 43 14.41 3.00 -23.38
C LEU A 43 13.70 2.63 -24.70
N PRO A 44 14.36 2.77 -25.86
CA PRO A 44 13.74 2.46 -27.14
C PRO A 44 13.46 0.97 -27.28
N GLU A 45 12.43 0.61 -28.04
CA GLU A 45 12.23 -0.77 -28.48
C GLU A 45 13.41 -1.25 -29.32
N GLY A 46 13.79 -2.51 -29.12
CA GLY A 46 14.90 -3.13 -29.85
C GLY A 46 16.29 -2.74 -29.37
N LEU A 47 16.43 -2.05 -28.22
CA LEU A 47 17.73 -1.86 -27.61
C LEU A 47 18.35 -3.24 -27.29
N THR A 48 19.52 -3.51 -27.87
CA THR A 48 20.21 -4.79 -27.70
C THR A 48 20.44 -5.11 -26.23
N GLN A 49 20.03 -6.29 -25.80
CA GLN A 49 20.23 -6.74 -24.44
C GLN A 49 21.74 -6.73 -24.10
N GLY A 50 22.09 -6.15 -22.95
CA GLY A 50 23.49 -6.01 -22.52
C GLY A 50 24.20 -4.75 -23.04
N VAL A 51 23.59 -3.99 -23.95
CA VAL A 51 24.12 -2.68 -24.34
C VAL A 51 23.57 -1.61 -23.40
N ARG A 52 24.47 -0.81 -22.82
CA ARG A 52 24.09 0.30 -21.94
C ARG A 52 23.51 1.44 -22.78
N PRO A 53 22.36 2.00 -22.40
CA PRO A 53 21.77 3.11 -23.14
C PRO A 53 22.65 4.36 -23.03
N THR A 54 22.81 5.08 -24.12
CA THR A 54 23.40 6.43 -24.08
C THR A 54 22.39 7.46 -23.56
N ASP A 55 22.87 8.68 -23.29
CA ASP A 55 22.03 9.81 -22.87
C ASP A 55 20.95 10.18 -23.91
N THR A 56 21.14 9.82 -25.19
CA THR A 56 20.20 10.11 -26.28
C THR A 56 19.25 8.95 -26.59
N GLN A 57 19.53 7.75 -26.09
CA GLN A 57 18.73 6.53 -26.29
C GLN A 57 17.68 6.36 -25.17
N ARG A 58 16.93 7.41 -24.89
CA ARG A 58 15.97 7.46 -23.80
C ARG A 58 14.90 8.51 -24.07
N ALA A 59 13.66 8.17 -23.72
CA ALA A 59 12.55 9.09 -23.66
C ALA A 59 12.08 9.19 -22.21
N PHE A 60 11.92 10.41 -21.71
CA PHE A 60 11.45 10.69 -20.37
C PHE A 60 10.56 11.91 -20.38
N GLY A 61 9.74 12.04 -19.35
CA GLY A 61 8.74 13.08 -19.29
C GLY A 61 7.64 12.79 -18.29
N TYR A 62 6.53 13.52 -18.43
CA TYR A 62 5.38 13.40 -17.56
C TYR A 62 4.07 13.64 -18.31
N VAL A 63 2.95 13.20 -17.72
CA VAL A 63 1.60 13.53 -18.20
C VAL A 63 1.24 14.95 -17.79
N GLU A 64 1.06 15.83 -18.77
CA GLU A 64 0.72 17.24 -18.55
C GLU A 64 -0.79 17.44 -18.43
N LYS A 65 -1.58 16.75 -19.25
CA LYS A 65 -3.04 16.95 -19.35
C LYS A 65 -3.75 15.64 -19.68
N VAL A 66 -4.98 15.50 -19.17
CA VAL A 66 -5.90 14.43 -19.55
C VAL A 66 -7.25 15.07 -19.86
N ASN A 67 -7.74 14.86 -21.09
CA ASN A 67 -9.05 15.33 -21.52
C ASN A 67 -9.96 14.13 -21.76
N LEU A 68 -11.22 14.22 -21.34
CA LEU A 68 -12.25 13.24 -21.63
C LEU A 68 -12.94 13.61 -22.95
N ASN A 69 -13.08 12.64 -23.84
CA ASN A 69 -13.77 12.80 -25.13
C ASN A 69 -15.22 12.31 -25.05
N ASP A 70 -16.06 12.76 -25.98
CA ASP A 70 -17.50 12.43 -26.04
C ASP A 70 -17.76 10.91 -26.21
N ASP A 71 -16.85 10.20 -26.87
CA ASP A 71 -16.91 8.74 -27.06
C ASP A 71 -16.45 7.94 -25.82
N GLY A 72 -16.06 8.64 -24.76
CA GLY A 72 -15.56 8.08 -23.51
C GLY A 72 -14.11 7.60 -23.53
N SER A 73 -13.37 7.82 -24.62
CA SER A 73 -11.91 7.75 -24.62
C SER A 73 -11.31 8.95 -23.88
N ILE A 74 -10.02 8.86 -23.55
CA ILE A 74 -9.26 10.01 -23.04
C ILE A 74 -8.10 10.36 -23.95
N ASP A 75 -7.79 11.64 -24.05
CA ASP A 75 -6.58 12.16 -24.65
C ASP A 75 -5.56 12.47 -23.56
N ALA A 76 -4.48 11.70 -23.53
CA ALA A 76 -3.36 11.93 -22.62
C ALA A 76 -2.28 12.76 -23.34
N THR A 77 -2.11 14.01 -22.92
CA THR A 77 -1.04 14.88 -23.40
C THR A 77 0.15 14.76 -22.47
N ILE A 78 1.29 14.35 -23.02
CA ILE A 78 2.56 14.27 -22.32
C ILE A 78 3.50 15.38 -22.75
N VAL A 79 4.42 15.74 -21.85
CA VAL A 79 5.61 16.54 -22.14
C VAL A 79 6.82 15.60 -22.11
N THR A 80 7.68 15.65 -23.11
CA THR A 80 8.83 14.74 -23.25
C THR A 80 10.05 15.39 -23.92
N ASN A 81 11.22 14.78 -23.78
CA ASN A 81 12.45 15.20 -24.44
C ASN A 81 12.52 14.81 -25.92
N LYS A 82 11.69 13.87 -26.39
CA LYS A 82 11.70 13.40 -27.79
C LYS A 82 10.49 13.88 -28.57
N ASP A 83 10.71 14.38 -29.78
CA ASP A 83 9.62 14.59 -30.73
C ASP A 83 9.12 13.23 -31.22
N LEU A 84 8.02 12.75 -30.66
CA LEU A 84 7.41 11.46 -31.01
C LEU A 84 6.63 11.49 -32.34
N THR A 85 6.48 12.68 -32.95
CA THR A 85 5.94 12.78 -34.32
C THR A 85 7.02 12.59 -35.38
N ASN A 86 8.29 12.79 -35.00
CA ASN A 86 9.43 12.57 -35.88
C ASN A 86 9.70 11.06 -36.08
N PRO A 87 9.75 10.55 -37.33
CA PRO A 87 9.99 9.14 -37.62
C PRO A 87 11.26 8.55 -36.99
N ILE A 88 12.29 9.37 -36.74
CA ILE A 88 13.55 8.93 -36.11
C ILE A 88 13.30 8.41 -34.68
N ASN A 89 12.30 8.93 -33.98
CA ASN A 89 11.99 8.57 -32.59
C ASN A 89 10.85 7.52 -32.49
N ARG A 90 10.45 6.89 -33.60
CA ARG A 90 9.31 5.96 -33.65
C ARG A 90 9.42 4.79 -32.67
N ASN A 91 10.65 4.34 -32.39
CA ASN A 91 10.95 3.26 -31.43
C ASN A 91 10.66 3.62 -29.96
N PHE A 92 10.37 4.90 -29.64
CA PHE A 92 9.95 5.32 -28.31
C PHE A 92 8.43 5.36 -28.12
N ILE A 93 7.65 5.42 -29.20
CA ILE A 93 6.19 5.62 -29.12
C ILE A 93 5.53 4.50 -28.29
N ASN A 94 5.79 3.24 -28.65
CA ASN A 94 5.21 2.09 -27.95
C ASN A 94 5.64 2.02 -26.47
N PRO A 95 6.94 2.14 -26.10
CA PRO A 95 7.36 2.22 -24.70
C PRO A 95 6.67 3.33 -23.92
N VAL A 96 6.58 4.54 -24.49
CA VAL A 96 5.95 5.69 -23.84
C VAL A 96 4.46 5.46 -23.64
N GLN A 97 3.73 5.02 -24.65
CA GLN A 97 2.30 4.72 -24.50
C GLN A 97 2.06 3.62 -23.48
N ARG A 98 2.87 2.54 -23.50
CA ARG A 98 2.77 1.43 -22.54
C ARG A 98 2.99 1.90 -21.10
N VAL A 99 4.02 2.68 -20.84
CA VAL A 99 4.30 3.16 -19.47
C VAL A 99 3.21 4.12 -18.97
N ILE A 100 2.64 4.97 -19.81
CA ILE A 100 1.53 5.83 -19.38
C ILE A 100 0.26 5.01 -19.08
N LYS A 101 -0.06 3.99 -19.88
CA LYS A 101 -1.15 3.04 -19.57
C LYS A 101 -0.94 2.32 -18.25
N GLU A 102 0.31 1.95 -17.95
CA GLU A 102 0.70 1.36 -16.66
C GLU A 102 0.52 2.35 -15.51
N ARG A 103 0.94 3.61 -15.69
CA ARG A 103 0.77 4.68 -14.70
C ARG A 103 -0.71 4.95 -14.37
N PHE A 104 -1.59 4.86 -15.36
CA PHE A 104 -3.04 4.95 -15.16
C PHE A 104 -3.68 3.67 -14.60
N GLY A 105 -2.93 2.56 -14.54
CA GLY A 105 -3.41 1.28 -14.03
C GLY A 105 -4.41 0.58 -14.93
N ILE A 106 -4.45 0.92 -16.23
CA ILE A 106 -5.33 0.30 -17.22
C ILE A 106 -4.68 -0.88 -17.95
N GLN A 107 -3.38 -1.11 -17.75
CA GLN A 107 -2.65 -2.18 -18.44
C GLN A 107 -2.98 -3.57 -17.86
N ASN A 108 -3.20 -3.67 -16.55
CA ASN A 108 -3.59 -4.91 -15.88
C ASN A 108 -4.56 -4.60 -14.73
N PRO A 109 -5.74 -4.04 -15.04
CA PRO A 109 -6.69 -3.60 -14.02
C PRO A 109 -7.18 -4.78 -13.17
N VAL A 110 -7.77 -4.45 -12.02
CA VAL A 110 -8.50 -5.44 -11.23
C VAL A 110 -9.89 -5.61 -11.81
N LEU A 111 -10.28 -6.87 -12.02
CA LEU A 111 -11.60 -7.28 -12.48
C LEU A 111 -12.31 -8.11 -11.40
N PRO A 112 -13.64 -8.26 -11.46
CA PRO A 112 -14.39 -9.06 -10.47
C PRO A 112 -13.86 -10.50 -10.32
N VAL A 113 -13.42 -11.11 -11.43
CA VAL A 113 -12.86 -12.49 -11.44
C VAL A 113 -11.57 -12.62 -10.65
N ASP A 114 -10.76 -11.54 -10.56
CA ASP A 114 -9.54 -11.53 -9.74
C ASP A 114 -9.85 -11.61 -8.24
N ILE A 115 -11.07 -11.22 -7.85
CA ILE A 115 -11.53 -11.14 -6.46
C ILE A 115 -12.30 -12.41 -6.05
N GLN A 116 -13.19 -12.90 -6.92
CA GLN A 116 -14.06 -14.05 -6.63
C GLN A 116 -13.28 -15.35 -6.35
N ASN A 117 -12.07 -15.48 -6.88
CA ASN A 117 -11.23 -16.68 -6.75
C ASN A 117 -9.92 -16.40 -5.99
N ALA A 118 -9.87 -15.30 -5.23
CA ALA A 118 -8.65 -14.85 -4.55
C ALA A 118 -8.12 -15.86 -3.53
N PHE A 119 -9.00 -16.55 -2.80
CA PHE A 119 -8.64 -17.51 -1.76
C PHE A 119 -9.10 -18.93 -2.08
N THR A 120 -8.25 -19.91 -1.80
CA THR A 120 -8.56 -21.35 -1.90
C THR A 120 -8.81 -21.94 -0.51
N ALA A 121 -9.24 -23.21 -0.44
CA ALA A 121 -9.41 -23.91 0.83
C ALA A 121 -8.13 -23.79 1.69
N PRO A 122 -8.23 -23.52 3.01
CA PRO A 122 -9.45 -23.47 3.81
C PRO A 122 -10.15 -22.09 3.85
N PHE A 123 -9.71 -21.12 3.07
CA PHE A 123 -10.15 -19.72 3.13
C PHE A 123 -11.19 -19.32 2.07
N THR A 124 -11.75 -20.27 1.33
CA THR A 124 -12.71 -20.01 0.24
C THR A 124 -13.89 -19.13 0.66
N ASN A 125 -14.35 -19.24 1.91
CA ASN A 125 -15.46 -18.41 2.44
C ASN A 125 -15.15 -16.90 2.44
N ALA A 126 -13.87 -16.50 2.47
CA ALA A 126 -13.46 -15.10 2.38
C ALA A 126 -13.82 -14.46 1.03
N ASN A 127 -13.94 -15.26 -0.04
CA ASN A 127 -14.28 -14.75 -1.37
C ASN A 127 -15.70 -14.17 -1.43
N ASN A 128 -16.64 -14.71 -0.65
CA ASN A 128 -18.04 -14.25 -0.64
C ASN A 128 -18.14 -12.80 -0.16
N VAL A 129 -17.54 -12.50 1.00
CA VAL A 129 -17.53 -11.13 1.54
C VAL A 129 -16.70 -10.19 0.66
N LEU A 130 -15.62 -10.65 0.03
CA LEU A 130 -14.85 -9.83 -0.92
C LEU A 130 -15.69 -9.43 -2.12
N PHE A 131 -16.47 -10.36 -2.67
CA PHE A 131 -17.37 -10.06 -3.79
C PHE A 131 -18.47 -9.06 -3.39
N GLU A 132 -19.04 -9.18 -2.18
CA GLU A 132 -20.00 -8.19 -1.67
C GLU A 132 -19.35 -6.81 -1.48
N ILE A 133 -18.12 -6.74 -0.95
CA ILE A 133 -17.37 -5.48 -0.84
C ILE A 133 -17.15 -4.88 -2.24
N TRP A 134 -16.83 -5.72 -3.23
CA TRP A 134 -16.66 -5.29 -4.62
C TRP A 134 -17.95 -4.69 -5.20
N GLN A 135 -19.07 -5.41 -5.11
CA GLN A 135 -20.36 -4.93 -5.60
C GLN A 135 -20.74 -3.58 -4.99
N ARG A 136 -20.49 -3.43 -3.68
CA ARG A 136 -20.84 -2.22 -2.95
C ARG A 136 -19.92 -1.04 -3.28
N VAL A 137 -18.61 -1.25 -3.15
CA VAL A 137 -17.61 -0.18 -3.16
C VAL A 137 -17.11 0.12 -4.58
N VAL A 138 -17.07 -0.87 -5.47
CA VAL A 138 -16.41 -0.77 -6.78
C VAL A 138 -17.41 -0.65 -7.92
N SER A 139 -18.36 -1.57 -8.05
CA SER A 139 -19.27 -1.61 -9.21
C SER A 139 -20.04 -0.29 -9.38
N ASN A 140 -20.51 0.29 -8.27
CA ASN A 140 -21.27 1.54 -8.27
C ASN A 140 -20.41 2.80 -8.39
N ALA A 141 -19.23 2.86 -7.75
CA ALA A 141 -18.45 4.08 -7.67
C ALA A 141 -17.35 4.19 -8.74
N TYR A 142 -16.79 3.06 -9.19
CA TYR A 142 -15.60 3.02 -10.03
C TYR A 142 -15.81 2.32 -11.39
N GLY A 143 -17.01 1.79 -11.65
CA GLY A 143 -17.38 1.24 -12.95
C GLY A 143 -17.02 -0.24 -13.11
N ASP A 144 -17.08 -0.99 -12.00
CA ASP A 144 -16.80 -2.44 -11.96
C ASP A 144 -15.37 -2.82 -12.37
N ILE A 145 -14.42 -1.94 -12.06
CA ILE A 145 -13.01 -2.09 -12.38
C ILE A 145 -12.17 -1.19 -11.46
N LEU A 146 -10.97 -1.62 -11.06
CA LEU A 146 -10.01 -0.79 -10.32
C LEU A 146 -8.63 -0.69 -11.00
N PRO A 147 -7.90 0.43 -10.85
CA PRO A 147 -6.58 0.58 -11.44
C PRO A 147 -5.55 -0.34 -10.78
N PHE A 148 -4.76 -1.04 -11.60
CA PHE A 148 -3.63 -1.85 -11.17
C PHE A 148 -2.57 -1.97 -12.27
N GLY A 149 -1.31 -2.07 -11.87
CA GLY A 149 -0.15 -2.08 -12.77
C GLY A 149 1.04 -1.35 -12.17
N ARG A 150 1.99 -0.93 -13.01
CA ARG A 150 3.13 -0.11 -12.59
C ARG A 150 2.72 1.34 -12.45
N LEU A 151 2.13 1.69 -11.31
CA LEU A 151 1.67 3.05 -11.04
C LEU A 151 2.84 4.01 -10.79
N TRP A 152 4.03 3.51 -10.48
CA TRP A 152 5.25 4.30 -10.22
C TRP A 152 6.45 3.78 -10.99
N ASP A 153 7.40 4.67 -11.25
CA ASP A 153 8.72 4.29 -11.78
C ASP A 153 9.48 3.40 -10.79
N GLU A 154 10.31 2.52 -11.33
CA GLU A 154 11.01 1.47 -10.61
C GLU A 154 12.10 2.01 -9.69
N VAL A 155 12.82 3.08 -10.04
CA VAL A 155 13.86 3.64 -9.16
C VAL A 155 13.28 4.75 -8.29
N LEU A 156 12.38 5.57 -8.83
CA LEU A 156 11.64 6.57 -8.07
C LEU A 156 10.78 5.93 -6.97
N GLY A 157 10.11 4.82 -7.29
CA GLY A 157 9.24 4.12 -6.36
C GLY A 157 9.98 3.52 -5.18
N LEU A 158 11.24 3.08 -5.36
CA LEU A 158 12.06 2.61 -4.25
C LEU A 158 12.19 3.70 -3.17
N VAL A 159 12.54 4.92 -3.61
CA VAL A 159 12.67 6.08 -2.73
C VAL A 159 11.33 6.39 -2.06
N ARG A 160 10.27 6.51 -2.86
CA ARG A 160 8.93 6.85 -2.40
C ARG A 160 8.43 5.89 -1.32
N PHE A 161 8.52 4.59 -1.57
CA PHE A 161 7.93 3.61 -0.66
C PHE A 161 8.76 3.42 0.60
N VAL A 162 10.07 3.66 0.57
CA VAL A 162 10.85 3.78 1.81
C VAL A 162 10.42 5.04 2.60
N SER A 163 10.20 6.17 1.94
CA SER A 163 9.68 7.40 2.58
C SER A 163 8.31 7.18 3.25
N SER A 164 7.49 6.25 2.76
CA SER A 164 6.18 5.91 3.35
C SER A 164 6.27 5.22 4.71
N TRP A 165 7.44 4.68 5.08
CA TRP A 165 7.62 3.94 6.33
C TRP A 165 7.60 4.89 7.53
N TYR A 166 6.55 4.77 8.36
CA TYR A 166 6.27 5.64 9.52
C TYR A 166 6.43 7.15 9.21
N SER A 167 5.92 7.59 8.07
CA SER A 167 5.82 9.02 7.73
C SER A 167 4.76 9.67 8.61
N SER A 168 5.16 10.60 9.49
CA SER A 168 4.24 11.37 10.36
C SER A 168 3.28 12.23 9.54
N GLY A 169 3.73 12.76 8.40
CA GLY A 169 2.92 13.53 7.46
C GLY A 169 2.10 12.69 6.48
N GLY A 170 2.02 11.37 6.66
CA GLY A 170 1.31 10.46 5.74
C GLY A 170 1.81 10.57 4.29
N ARG A 171 0.87 10.55 3.33
CA ARG A 171 1.15 10.65 1.89
C ARG A 171 1.87 11.95 1.52
N LYS A 172 1.50 13.07 2.15
CA LYS A 172 2.15 14.37 1.92
C LYS A 172 3.63 14.31 2.31
N GLY A 173 3.92 13.83 3.51
CA GLY A 173 5.30 13.67 3.99
C GLY A 173 6.12 12.69 3.14
N GLU A 174 5.48 11.65 2.59
CA GLU A 174 6.10 10.70 1.66
C GLU A 174 6.54 11.38 0.35
N LEU A 175 5.65 12.17 -0.26
CA LEU A 175 5.95 12.86 -1.53
C LEU A 175 7.00 13.97 -1.36
N ILE A 176 6.96 14.72 -0.26
CA ILE A 176 7.98 15.74 0.06
C ILE A 176 9.37 15.12 0.18
N GLN A 177 9.50 14.01 0.93
CA GLN A 177 10.78 13.29 1.04
C GLN A 177 11.23 12.73 -0.31
N THR A 178 10.30 12.23 -1.13
CA THR A 178 10.60 11.74 -2.48
C THR A 178 11.16 12.84 -3.38
N HIS A 179 10.51 14.01 -3.42
CA HIS A 179 10.99 15.18 -4.17
C HIS A 179 12.34 15.68 -3.65
N TYR A 180 12.48 15.79 -2.32
CA TYR A 180 13.73 16.23 -1.72
C TYR A 180 14.88 15.28 -2.09
N PHE A 181 14.66 13.96 -2.04
CA PHE A 181 15.62 12.97 -2.48
C PHE A 181 16.03 13.17 -3.94
N VAL A 182 15.08 13.24 -4.88
CA VAL A 182 15.41 13.35 -6.31
C VAL A 182 16.05 14.69 -6.65
N SER A 183 15.77 15.75 -5.87
CA SER A 183 16.45 17.04 -6.01
C SER A 183 17.94 16.99 -5.70
N LYS A 184 18.38 16.00 -4.91
CA LYS A 184 19.77 15.82 -4.48
C LYS A 184 20.50 14.74 -5.26
N PHE A 185 19.81 13.66 -5.61
CA PHE A 185 20.44 12.49 -6.22
C PHE A 185 20.07 12.26 -7.69
N GLY A 186 19.00 12.89 -8.17
CA GLY A 186 18.62 12.88 -9.58
C GLY A 186 19.32 13.96 -10.39
N VAL A 187 19.25 13.84 -11.72
CA VAL A 187 19.75 14.84 -12.66
C VAL A 187 18.62 15.79 -13.03
N LYS A 188 18.71 17.06 -12.67
CA LYS A 188 17.69 18.06 -13.02
C LYS A 188 17.62 18.25 -14.53
N ILE A 189 16.43 18.07 -15.10
CA ILE A 189 16.16 18.26 -16.52
C ILE A 189 15.52 19.64 -16.71
N GLN A 190 16.03 20.38 -17.70
CA GLN A 190 15.49 21.69 -18.05
C GLN A 190 14.25 21.56 -18.92
N SER A 191 13.31 22.49 -18.79
CA SER A 191 12.15 22.60 -19.68
C SER A 191 12.40 23.69 -20.71
N ALA A 192 12.14 23.40 -21.98
CA ALA A 192 12.28 24.36 -23.07
C ALA A 192 11.21 25.47 -22.99
N GLY A 193 11.37 26.52 -23.80
CA GLY A 193 10.38 27.60 -23.91
C GLY A 193 8.99 27.06 -24.29
N GLY A 194 7.94 27.56 -23.63
CA GLY A 194 6.55 27.13 -23.86
C GLY A 194 6.16 25.82 -23.16
N ILE A 195 7.08 25.18 -22.45
CA ILE A 195 6.83 24.06 -21.55
C ILE A 195 6.85 24.57 -20.09
N PRO A 196 5.91 24.14 -19.22
CA PRO A 196 5.93 24.52 -17.81
C PRO A 196 7.26 24.17 -17.15
N GLN A 197 7.79 25.09 -16.35
CA GLN A 197 9.01 24.88 -15.58
C GLN A 197 8.70 23.99 -14.38
N VAL A 198 8.84 22.68 -14.58
CA VAL A 198 8.60 21.66 -13.55
C VAL A 198 9.89 21.22 -12.87
N ASP A 199 9.76 20.70 -11.65
CA ASP A 199 10.84 20.07 -10.91
C ASP A 199 10.99 18.61 -11.36
N PHE A 200 11.56 18.44 -12.56
CA PHE A 200 11.81 17.13 -13.16
C PHE A 200 13.26 16.68 -12.94
N TYR A 201 13.42 15.52 -12.30
CA TYR A 201 14.72 14.93 -11.99
C TYR A 201 14.78 13.51 -12.52
N LEU A 202 15.79 13.22 -13.35
CA LEU A 202 15.98 11.91 -13.95
C LEU A 202 16.80 11.01 -13.03
N LEU A 203 16.32 9.78 -12.83
CA LEU A 203 17.02 8.69 -12.15
C LEU A 203 17.45 7.63 -13.18
N PRO A 204 18.45 6.78 -12.87
CA PRO A 204 18.78 5.64 -13.71
C PRO A 204 17.58 4.73 -13.94
N THR A 205 17.54 4.03 -15.07
CA THR A 205 16.55 2.97 -15.26
C THR A 205 16.84 1.80 -14.31
N ILE A 206 15.83 0.96 -14.06
CA ILE A 206 16.03 -0.27 -13.28
C ILE A 206 17.06 -1.22 -13.93
N GLY A 207 17.12 -1.25 -15.27
CA GLY A 207 18.12 -2.02 -16.00
C GLY A 207 19.54 -1.52 -15.74
N GLU A 208 19.74 -0.21 -15.71
CA GLU A 208 21.04 0.39 -15.36
C GLU A 208 21.39 0.17 -13.89
N LEU A 209 20.42 0.27 -12.97
CA LEU A 209 20.62 0.07 -11.54
C LEU A 209 21.05 -1.38 -11.21
N THR A 210 20.38 -2.36 -11.83
CA THR A 210 20.58 -3.80 -11.60
C THR A 210 21.72 -4.40 -12.41
N ASP A 211 22.34 -3.63 -13.30
CA ASP A 211 23.65 -3.95 -13.88
C ASP A 211 24.74 -3.53 -12.89
N SER A 212 25.23 -4.49 -12.09
CA SER A 212 26.28 -4.24 -11.09
C SER A 212 27.58 -3.72 -11.69
N SER A 213 27.82 -3.98 -12.98
CA SER A 213 28.98 -3.47 -13.73
C SER A 213 28.79 -2.05 -14.25
N ASN A 214 27.56 -1.51 -14.25
CA ASN A 214 27.27 -0.16 -14.70
C ASN A 214 27.76 0.86 -13.66
N PRO A 215 28.68 1.77 -14.03
CA PRO A 215 29.18 2.81 -13.13
C PRO A 215 28.17 3.94 -12.88
N LEU A 216 27.04 3.96 -13.61
CA LEU A 216 26.02 5.00 -13.55
C LEU A 216 26.59 6.40 -13.82
N THR A 217 27.49 6.51 -14.80
CA THR A 217 28.20 7.76 -15.14
C THR A 217 27.27 8.93 -15.47
N SER A 218 26.14 8.66 -16.10
CA SER A 218 25.12 9.67 -16.41
C SER A 218 24.34 10.14 -15.17
N PHE A 219 24.52 9.48 -14.02
CA PHE A 219 23.84 9.75 -12.74
C PHE A 219 24.85 9.83 -11.59
N PRO A 220 25.79 10.77 -11.60
CA PRO A 220 26.97 10.75 -10.72
C PRO A 220 26.61 10.80 -9.23
N TRP A 221 25.59 11.56 -8.84
CA TRP A 221 25.14 11.62 -7.45
C TRP A 221 24.48 10.33 -6.99
N PHE A 222 23.67 9.71 -7.85
CA PHE A 222 23.08 8.40 -7.58
C PHE A 222 24.15 7.29 -7.55
N ALA A 223 25.16 7.36 -8.41
CA ALA A 223 26.31 6.44 -8.41
C ALA A 223 27.07 6.47 -7.08
N LYS A 224 27.31 7.67 -6.53
CA LYS A 224 27.89 7.83 -5.18
C LYS A 224 27.01 7.18 -4.11
N LEU A 225 25.70 7.37 -4.19
CA LEU A 225 24.76 6.78 -3.24
C LEU A 225 24.73 5.25 -3.30
N VAL A 226 24.81 4.67 -4.49
CA VAL A 226 24.99 3.23 -4.70
C VAL A 226 26.28 2.73 -4.05
N ASN A 227 27.39 3.45 -4.21
CA ASN A 227 28.65 3.10 -3.54
C ASN A 227 28.53 3.16 -2.02
N ILE A 228 27.84 4.18 -1.48
CA ILE A 228 27.56 4.29 -0.04
C ILE A 228 26.74 3.10 0.44
N ALA A 229 25.69 2.70 -0.28
CA ALA A 229 24.86 1.55 0.07
C ALA A 229 25.67 0.24 0.11
N ARG A 230 26.54 0.02 -0.88
CA ARG A 230 27.46 -1.12 -0.91
C ARG A 230 28.40 -1.13 0.30
N ILE A 231 29.05 -0.01 0.59
CA ILE A 231 29.98 0.11 1.73
C ILE A 231 29.24 -0.09 3.05
N PHE A 232 28.06 0.50 3.19
CA PHE A 232 27.20 0.34 4.35
C PHE A 232 26.87 -1.14 4.56
N GLN A 233 26.42 -1.84 3.52
CA GLN A 233 26.09 -3.25 3.64
C GLN A 233 27.30 -4.12 3.99
N SER A 234 28.44 -3.93 3.33
CA SER A 234 29.64 -4.73 3.58
C SER A 234 30.16 -4.62 5.02
N ASN A 235 29.90 -3.50 5.70
CA ASN A 235 30.40 -3.25 7.05
C ASN A 235 29.35 -3.47 8.14
N TYR A 236 28.06 -3.32 7.82
CA TYR A 236 26.99 -3.29 8.83
C TYR A 236 25.85 -4.24 8.55
N CYS A 237 25.91 -5.05 7.48
CA CYS A 237 24.88 -6.02 7.18
C CYS A 237 25.42 -7.45 7.09
N THR A 238 24.55 -8.41 7.36
CA THR A 238 24.73 -9.83 7.01
C THR A 238 23.64 -10.25 6.03
N GLN A 239 23.87 -11.35 5.31
CA GLN A 239 22.86 -11.92 4.44
C GLN A 239 22.04 -12.96 5.17
N ILE A 240 20.72 -12.95 4.95
CA ILE A 240 19.79 -13.95 5.45
C ILE A 240 18.98 -14.53 4.28
N ASN A 241 18.76 -15.84 4.29
CA ASN A 241 17.92 -16.47 3.28
C ASN A 241 16.45 -16.46 3.73
N ILE A 242 15.57 -15.88 2.92
CA ILE A 242 14.13 -15.85 3.15
C ILE A 242 13.43 -16.24 1.85
N GLY A 243 12.73 -17.38 1.86
CA GLY A 243 11.99 -17.84 0.67
C GLY A 243 12.87 -18.03 -0.57
N GLY A 244 14.14 -18.42 -0.38
CA GLY A 244 15.12 -18.57 -1.46
C GLY A 244 15.80 -17.26 -1.89
N MET A 245 15.44 -16.11 -1.32
CA MET A 245 16.08 -14.82 -1.57
C MET A 245 17.15 -14.51 -0.52
N ASN A 246 18.25 -13.88 -0.90
CA ASN A 246 19.33 -13.51 0.01
C ASN A 246 19.21 -12.03 0.41
N LEU A 247 18.38 -11.73 1.40
CA LEU A 247 18.11 -10.35 1.81
C LEU A 247 19.13 -9.85 2.83
N SER A 248 19.39 -8.54 2.83
CA SER A 248 20.23 -7.92 3.84
C SER A 248 19.54 -7.80 5.19
N LYS A 249 20.29 -8.10 6.25
CA LYS A 249 19.96 -7.84 7.65
C LYS A 249 20.95 -6.85 8.23
N PHE A 250 20.45 -5.73 8.73
CA PHE A 250 21.27 -4.76 9.45
C PHE A 250 21.68 -5.30 10.82
N ASN A 251 22.97 -5.23 11.10
CA ASN A 251 23.57 -5.56 12.39
C ASN A 251 23.82 -4.27 13.15
N ASN A 252 22.88 -3.89 14.02
CA ASN A 252 23.00 -2.66 14.78
C ASN A 252 24.24 -2.68 15.71
N PRO A 253 25.26 -1.85 15.46
CA PRO A 253 26.50 -1.87 16.23
C PRO A 253 26.34 -1.30 17.64
N THR A 254 25.26 -0.57 17.93
CA THR A 254 25.07 0.08 19.24
C THR A 254 24.54 -0.86 20.33
N GLY A 255 23.99 -2.02 19.94
CA GLY A 255 23.33 -2.95 20.86
C GLY A 255 22.09 -2.38 21.59
N ARG A 256 21.69 -1.14 21.28
CA ARG A 256 20.54 -0.42 21.87
C ARG A 256 19.49 -0.13 20.81
N GLN A 257 18.38 0.51 21.18
CA GLN A 257 17.42 1.00 20.19
C GLN A 257 18.11 1.94 19.21
N PHE A 258 17.98 1.66 17.90
CA PHE A 258 18.63 2.46 16.87
C PHE A 258 17.96 3.83 16.74
N ASN A 259 18.78 4.88 16.73
CA ASN A 259 18.34 6.27 16.81
C ASN A 259 19.19 7.18 15.89
N THR A 260 18.98 8.50 15.97
CA THR A 260 19.72 9.50 15.20
C THR A 260 21.23 9.47 15.44
N GLU A 261 21.67 9.37 16.69
CA GLU A 261 23.10 9.28 17.01
C GLU A 261 23.72 8.02 16.38
N GLY A 262 23.01 6.89 16.46
CA GLY A 262 23.43 5.62 15.88
C GLY A 262 23.66 5.72 14.38
N ILE A 263 22.70 6.25 13.61
CA ILE A 263 22.90 6.40 12.15
C ILE A 263 23.98 7.41 11.82
N LEU A 264 24.04 8.56 12.50
CA LEU A 264 25.07 9.57 12.22
C LEU A 264 26.47 9.03 12.50
N SER A 265 26.65 8.25 13.56
CA SER A 265 27.93 7.59 13.87
C SER A 265 28.39 6.65 12.75
N ILE A 266 27.46 5.94 12.11
CA ILE A 266 27.75 5.07 10.97
C ILE A 266 28.11 5.89 9.73
N LEU A 267 27.28 6.87 9.39
CA LEU A 267 27.47 7.69 8.17
C LEU A 267 28.73 8.57 8.23
N GLN A 268 29.21 8.89 9.43
CA GLN A 268 30.43 9.67 9.67
C GLN A 268 31.66 8.80 9.99
N SER A 269 31.49 7.48 10.08
CA SER A 269 32.57 6.56 10.45
C SER A 269 33.71 6.51 9.42
N ASN A 270 34.84 5.93 9.82
CA ASN A 270 35.96 5.68 8.91
C ASN A 270 35.68 4.59 7.86
N ASN A 271 34.59 3.84 8.00
CA ASN A 271 34.15 2.89 6.97
C ASN A 271 33.58 3.61 5.74
N ILE A 272 32.96 4.79 5.93
CA ILE A 272 32.50 5.64 4.84
C ILE A 272 33.63 6.61 4.43
N PRO A 273 34.11 6.55 3.18
CA PRO A 273 35.15 7.46 2.68
C PRO A 273 34.77 8.92 2.91
N PHE A 274 35.75 9.74 3.28
CA PHE A 274 35.53 11.13 3.68
C PHE A 274 34.76 11.94 2.63
N ASP A 275 35.07 11.75 1.35
CA ASP A 275 34.44 12.41 0.20
C ASP A 275 32.99 11.93 -0.08
N HIS A 276 32.57 10.81 0.52
CA HIS A 276 31.21 10.26 0.42
C HIS A 276 30.33 10.64 1.61
N ARG A 277 30.91 11.05 2.74
CA ARG A 277 30.17 11.38 3.97
C ARG A 277 29.10 12.47 3.77
N PRO A 278 29.34 13.57 3.03
CA PRO A 278 28.31 14.57 2.81
C PRO A 278 27.06 13.99 2.12
N GLN A 279 27.23 13.11 1.13
CA GLN A 279 26.12 12.47 0.43
C GLN A 279 25.45 11.41 1.29
N ALA A 280 26.20 10.73 2.17
CA ALA A 280 25.63 9.80 3.15
C ALA A 280 24.72 10.55 4.13
N ILE A 281 25.15 11.71 4.63
CA ILE A 281 24.33 12.60 5.47
C ILE A 281 23.14 13.17 4.71
N GLU A 282 23.32 13.55 3.44
CA GLU A 282 22.20 14.05 2.64
C GLU A 282 21.15 12.97 2.39
N CYS A 283 21.55 11.70 2.23
CA CYS A 283 20.61 10.58 2.19
C CYS A 283 19.74 10.55 3.46
N TYR A 284 20.34 10.70 4.64
CA TYR A 284 19.61 10.79 5.91
C TYR A 284 18.67 12.00 5.96
N ASN A 285 19.12 13.17 5.51
CA ASN A 285 18.31 14.39 5.46
C ASN A 285 17.07 14.22 4.57
N THR A 286 17.24 13.59 3.39
CA THR A 286 16.15 13.41 2.43
C THR A 286 15.03 12.49 2.92
N PHE A 287 15.31 11.60 3.88
CA PHE A 287 14.30 10.78 4.56
C PHE A 287 13.77 11.41 5.85
N ASP A 288 13.70 12.73 5.88
CA ASP A 288 13.25 13.54 7.02
C ASP A 288 13.97 13.14 8.30
N LYS A 289 15.30 12.97 8.20
CA LYS A 289 16.17 12.60 9.32
C LYS A 289 15.70 11.30 10.02
N GLY A 290 15.10 10.38 9.26
CA GLY A 290 14.61 9.09 9.75
C GLY A 290 15.71 8.02 9.74
N PRO A 291 16.26 7.59 10.91
CA PRO A 291 17.37 6.65 10.97
C PRO A 291 17.03 5.31 10.30
N MET A 292 15.87 4.77 10.63
CA MET A 292 15.38 3.49 10.11
C MET A 292 15.07 3.54 8.62
N ARG A 293 14.48 4.64 8.11
CA ARG A 293 14.23 4.82 6.66
C ARG A 293 15.54 4.81 5.89
N THR A 294 16.56 5.50 6.39
CA THR A 294 17.90 5.54 5.78
C THR A 294 18.52 4.14 5.72
N VAL A 295 18.44 3.38 6.82
CA VAL A 295 18.93 1.99 6.87
C VAL A 295 18.17 1.08 5.91
N ILE A 296 16.85 1.15 5.87
CA ILE A 296 16.01 0.37 4.93
C ILE A 296 16.38 0.71 3.49
N PHE A 297 16.52 1.99 3.15
CA PHE A 297 16.88 2.43 1.80
C PHE A 297 18.24 1.88 1.36
N LEU A 298 19.28 2.04 2.19
CA LEU A 298 20.64 1.57 1.85
C LEU A 298 20.68 0.03 1.72
N MET A 299 19.95 -0.70 2.56
CA MET A 299 19.80 -2.15 2.40
C MET A 299 19.09 -2.50 1.09
N MET A 300 17.91 -1.94 0.82
CA MET A 300 17.15 -2.30 -0.38
C MET A 300 17.87 -1.89 -1.67
N LEU A 301 18.55 -0.74 -1.69
CA LEU A 301 19.27 -0.24 -2.88
C LEU A 301 20.37 -1.22 -3.33
N ASP A 302 21.20 -1.69 -2.40
CA ASP A 302 22.28 -2.62 -2.74
C ASP A 302 21.77 -4.07 -2.91
N ASP A 303 20.68 -4.48 -2.25
CA ASP A 303 20.01 -5.76 -2.54
C ASP A 303 19.47 -5.81 -3.98
N ILE A 304 18.82 -4.73 -4.44
CA ILE A 304 18.30 -4.60 -5.82
C ILE A 304 19.45 -4.56 -6.81
N ARG A 305 20.48 -3.74 -6.57
CA ARG A 305 21.65 -3.65 -7.46
C ARG A 305 22.32 -5.00 -7.67
N ASN A 306 22.43 -5.81 -6.62
CA ASN A 306 23.05 -7.13 -6.67
C ASN A 306 22.05 -8.25 -7.01
N ARG A 307 20.82 -7.90 -7.46
CA ARG A 307 19.77 -8.85 -7.86
C ARG A 307 19.49 -9.93 -6.82
N ARG A 308 19.55 -9.57 -5.54
CA ARG A 308 19.34 -10.52 -4.45
C ARG A 308 17.87 -10.94 -4.29
N TYR A 309 16.98 -10.12 -4.83
CA TYR A 309 15.60 -10.47 -5.16
C TYR A 309 15.17 -9.66 -6.39
N ASP A 310 14.16 -10.16 -7.10
CA ASP A 310 13.53 -9.46 -8.21
C ASP A 310 12.07 -9.16 -7.85
N PRO A 311 11.71 -7.88 -7.62
CA PRO A 311 10.36 -7.49 -7.25
C PRO A 311 9.30 -7.89 -8.28
N SER A 312 9.66 -8.03 -9.56
CA SER A 312 8.71 -8.29 -10.65
C SER A 312 8.19 -9.73 -10.69
N VAL A 313 8.94 -10.68 -10.09
CA VAL A 313 8.64 -12.12 -10.16
C VAL A 313 8.45 -12.78 -8.79
N LEU A 314 8.31 -11.99 -7.71
CA LEU A 314 7.94 -12.54 -6.41
C LEU A 314 6.60 -13.27 -6.52
N ASN A 315 6.56 -14.53 -6.09
CA ASN A 315 5.33 -15.31 -5.99
C ASN A 315 4.72 -15.23 -4.58
N SER A 316 3.47 -15.70 -4.42
CA SER A 316 2.75 -15.63 -3.15
C SER A 316 3.54 -16.27 -1.99
N SER A 317 4.15 -17.44 -2.18
CA SER A 317 4.93 -18.13 -1.15
C SER A 317 6.13 -17.30 -0.68
N GLN A 318 6.85 -16.67 -1.61
CA GLN A 318 7.95 -15.75 -1.31
C GLN A 318 7.45 -14.51 -0.56
N CYS A 319 6.33 -13.93 -0.99
CA CYS A 319 5.73 -12.77 -0.32
C CYS A 319 5.33 -13.06 1.14
N GLY A 320 4.70 -14.20 1.40
CA GLY A 320 4.40 -14.64 2.76
C GLY A 320 5.66 -14.90 3.59
N SER A 321 6.68 -15.50 2.97
CA SER A 321 7.98 -15.75 3.60
C SER A 321 8.70 -14.46 4.00
N ILE A 322 8.60 -13.39 3.20
CA ILE A 322 9.17 -12.06 3.52
C ILE A 322 8.60 -11.53 4.83
N TYR A 323 7.27 -11.57 5.00
CA TYR A 323 6.63 -11.08 6.22
C TYR A 323 7.07 -11.84 7.47
N ASP A 324 7.02 -13.16 7.43
CA ASP A 324 7.34 -13.98 8.61
C ASP A 324 8.85 -14.06 8.84
N GLY A 325 9.65 -14.18 7.77
CA GLY A 325 11.10 -14.33 7.80
C GLY A 325 11.83 -13.10 8.31
N LEU A 326 11.51 -11.90 7.81
CA LEU A 326 12.19 -10.67 8.22
C LEU A 326 11.94 -10.33 9.69
N LYS A 327 10.71 -10.58 10.17
CA LYS A 327 10.36 -10.40 11.58
C LYS A 327 11.14 -11.37 12.48
N ARG A 328 11.20 -12.67 12.12
CA ARG A 328 11.98 -13.67 12.88
C ARG A 328 13.48 -13.37 12.89
N ALA A 329 14.01 -12.88 11.78
CA ALA A 329 15.43 -12.57 11.65
C ALA A 329 15.83 -11.21 12.28
N SER A 330 14.86 -10.38 12.68
CA SER A 330 15.07 -9.01 13.13
C SER A 330 15.88 -8.17 12.12
N ALA A 331 15.52 -8.25 10.83
CA ALA A 331 16.34 -7.78 9.72
C ALA A 331 16.35 -6.26 9.46
N TYR A 332 15.57 -5.47 10.21
CA TYR A 332 15.29 -4.03 10.01
C TYR A 332 14.59 -3.68 8.67
N GLN A 333 14.77 -4.47 7.60
CA GLN A 333 13.97 -4.33 6.37
C GLN A 333 12.48 -4.42 6.68
N SER A 334 11.69 -3.61 5.97
CA SER A 334 10.25 -3.58 6.13
C SER A 334 9.58 -4.49 5.10
N PRO A 335 8.88 -5.58 5.52
CA PRO A 335 8.16 -6.43 4.58
C PRO A 335 7.10 -5.63 3.81
N LYS A 336 6.41 -4.69 4.46
CA LYS A 336 5.45 -3.80 3.79
C LYS A 336 6.10 -2.99 2.67
N VAL A 337 7.32 -2.46 2.88
CA VAL A 337 8.01 -1.63 1.88
C VAL A 337 8.42 -2.47 0.67
N ILE A 338 8.94 -3.68 0.87
CA ILE A 338 9.27 -4.60 -0.23
C ILE A 338 8.01 -4.94 -1.04
N GLN A 339 6.90 -5.21 -0.36
CA GLN A 339 5.65 -5.60 -1.01
C GLN A 339 5.00 -4.46 -1.79
N ILE A 340 4.89 -3.26 -1.21
CA ILE A 340 4.33 -2.11 -1.92
C ILE A 340 5.23 -1.70 -3.11
N TYR A 341 6.56 -1.84 -2.96
CA TYR A 341 7.50 -1.59 -4.05
C TYR A 341 7.28 -2.57 -5.21
N ALA A 342 7.26 -3.87 -4.94
CA ALA A 342 6.96 -4.89 -5.95
C ALA A 342 5.60 -4.66 -6.63
N GLN A 343 4.56 -4.35 -5.85
CA GLN A 343 3.21 -4.17 -6.35
C GLN A 343 3.08 -2.91 -7.21
N GLN A 344 3.56 -1.76 -6.73
CA GLN A 344 3.29 -0.44 -7.33
C GLN A 344 4.31 -0.03 -8.38
N SER A 345 5.56 -0.48 -8.27
CA SER A 345 6.61 -0.17 -9.24
C SER A 345 6.77 -1.24 -10.31
N PHE A 346 6.40 -2.50 -10.03
CA PHE A 346 6.56 -3.62 -10.97
C PHE A 346 5.24 -4.27 -11.37
N GLY A 347 4.10 -3.83 -10.81
CA GLY A 347 2.79 -4.39 -11.16
C GLY A 347 2.64 -5.84 -10.69
N ASN A 348 3.40 -6.26 -9.68
CA ASN A 348 3.38 -7.65 -9.20
C ASN A 348 2.06 -7.96 -8.49
N ALA A 349 1.22 -8.77 -9.13
CA ALA A 349 -0.09 -9.17 -8.62
C ALA A 349 -0.03 -10.08 -7.37
N SER A 350 1.08 -10.76 -7.11
CA SER A 350 1.25 -11.58 -5.89
C SER A 350 1.63 -10.76 -4.66
N ALA A 351 2.15 -9.54 -4.86
CA ALA A 351 2.67 -8.71 -3.79
C ALA A 351 1.55 -7.89 -3.13
N MET A 352 1.38 -8.05 -1.82
CA MET A 352 0.34 -7.38 -1.03
C MET A 352 0.96 -6.65 0.16
N PRO A 353 0.97 -5.30 0.15
CA PRO A 353 1.39 -4.54 1.31
C PRO A 353 0.34 -4.60 2.42
N VAL A 354 0.60 -5.44 3.42
CA VAL A 354 -0.14 -5.52 4.67
C VAL A 354 0.29 -4.39 5.61
N ASP A 355 -0.63 -3.45 5.85
CA ASP A 355 -0.58 -2.51 6.96
C ASP A 355 -1.61 -2.86 8.05
N THR A 356 -1.79 -2.01 9.06
CA THR A 356 -2.74 -2.24 10.14
C THR A 356 -4.19 -2.42 9.65
N TRP A 357 -4.58 -1.76 8.56
CA TRP A 357 -5.94 -1.89 8.01
C TRP A 357 -6.12 -3.20 7.28
N ILE A 358 -5.17 -3.59 6.44
CA ILE A 358 -5.19 -4.91 5.78
C ILE A 358 -5.14 -6.03 6.83
N ASP A 359 -4.36 -5.86 7.89
CA ASP A 359 -4.31 -6.81 9.01
C ASP A 359 -5.69 -6.96 9.70
N THR A 360 -6.39 -5.83 9.88
CA THR A 360 -7.75 -5.74 10.41
C THR A 360 -8.76 -6.45 9.48
N PHE A 361 -8.60 -6.34 8.16
CA PHE A 361 -9.39 -7.12 7.20
C PHE A 361 -9.15 -8.63 7.33
N PHE A 362 -7.89 -9.05 7.43
CA PHE A 362 -7.53 -10.46 7.61
C PHE A 362 -8.13 -11.07 8.87
N LYS A 363 -8.15 -10.30 9.97
CA LYS A 363 -8.80 -10.69 11.21
C LYS A 363 -10.31 -10.80 11.01
N TRP A 364 -11.01 -9.71 10.79
CA TRP A 364 -12.47 -9.74 10.95
C TRP A 364 -13.21 -10.07 9.66
N PRO A 365 -13.42 -9.14 8.69
CA PRO A 365 -14.21 -9.46 7.50
C PRO A 365 -13.83 -10.77 6.83
N LEU A 366 -12.53 -11.05 6.67
CA LEU A 366 -12.09 -12.25 5.95
C LEU A 366 -11.96 -13.49 6.87
N ASN A 367 -11.68 -13.31 8.17
CA ASN A 367 -11.44 -14.40 9.12
C ASN A 367 -10.43 -15.45 8.63
N ILE A 368 -9.33 -15.00 8.04
CA ILE A 368 -8.25 -15.84 7.50
C ILE A 368 -6.99 -15.77 8.35
N TYR A 369 -6.97 -14.86 9.32
CA TYR A 369 -5.87 -14.71 10.25
C TYR A 369 -5.78 -15.95 11.16
N PRO A 370 -4.57 -16.47 11.47
CA PRO A 370 -4.43 -17.61 12.37
C PRO A 370 -4.71 -17.22 13.83
N THR A 371 -5.51 -18.03 14.52
CA THR A 371 -5.72 -17.91 15.98
C THR A 371 -4.50 -18.48 16.72
N GLY A 372 -4.00 -17.76 17.73
CA GLY A 372 -2.87 -18.19 18.58
C GLY A 372 -1.48 -17.77 18.08
N ARG A 373 -0.42 -18.26 18.76
CA ARG A 373 0.98 -17.97 18.39
C ARG A 373 1.39 -18.83 17.18
N SER A 374 1.37 -18.24 15.98
CA SER A 374 1.96 -18.85 14.77
C SER A 374 3.17 -18.06 14.29
N GLY A 375 4.29 -18.75 14.08
CA GLY A 375 5.49 -18.18 13.49
C GLY A 375 5.43 -18.02 11.97
N ASN A 376 4.40 -18.55 11.29
CA ASN A 376 4.24 -18.57 9.83
C ASN A 376 2.84 -18.04 9.43
N LYS A 377 2.49 -16.88 9.98
CA LYS A 377 1.14 -16.33 9.86
C LYS A 377 0.84 -15.96 8.41
N TYR A 378 1.74 -15.21 7.79
CA TYR A 378 1.51 -14.67 6.46
C TYR A 378 1.79 -15.73 5.40
N GLY A 379 2.79 -16.60 5.59
CA GLY A 379 3.03 -17.72 4.67
C GLY A 379 1.80 -18.63 4.52
N ARG A 380 1.02 -18.86 5.58
CA ARG A 380 -0.24 -19.61 5.47
C ARG A 380 -1.30 -18.88 4.63
N ILE A 381 -1.49 -17.58 4.85
CA ILE A 381 -2.46 -16.78 4.09
C ILE A 381 -2.07 -16.76 2.61
N PHE A 382 -0.81 -16.43 2.32
CA PHE A 382 -0.32 -16.26 0.97
C PHE A 382 -0.30 -17.59 0.17
N SER A 383 0.03 -18.71 0.81
CA SER A 383 0.03 -20.03 0.14
C SER A 383 -1.34 -20.52 -0.31
N HIS A 384 -2.43 -19.98 0.25
CA HIS A 384 -3.81 -20.33 -0.11
C HIS A 384 -4.51 -19.16 -0.83
N SER A 385 -3.74 -18.39 -1.59
CA SER A 385 -4.24 -17.20 -2.26
C SER A 385 -3.58 -16.96 -3.61
N GLN A 386 -4.29 -16.24 -4.47
CA GLN A 386 -3.82 -15.79 -5.77
C GLN A 386 -4.09 -14.28 -5.90
N ASN A 387 -3.20 -13.59 -6.63
CA ASN A 387 -3.37 -12.19 -6.97
C ASN A 387 -3.67 -11.25 -5.78
N LEU A 388 -3.07 -11.50 -4.61
CA LEU A 388 -3.32 -10.71 -3.40
C LEU A 388 -3.03 -9.21 -3.57
N GLY A 389 -2.13 -8.84 -4.48
CA GLY A 389 -1.90 -7.44 -4.84
C GLY A 389 -3.13 -6.78 -5.48
N LYS A 390 -3.94 -7.52 -6.23
CA LYS A 390 -5.22 -7.03 -6.75
C LYS A 390 -6.30 -6.98 -5.67
N VAL A 391 -6.34 -7.99 -4.79
CA VAL A 391 -7.23 -8.00 -3.61
C VAL A 391 -6.94 -6.79 -2.70
N GLU A 392 -5.68 -6.45 -2.52
CA GLU A 392 -5.28 -5.28 -1.73
C GLU A 392 -5.87 -3.98 -2.28
N ARG A 393 -6.00 -3.80 -3.60
CA ARG A 393 -6.66 -2.60 -4.16
C ARG A 393 -8.10 -2.48 -3.70
N LEU A 394 -8.85 -3.57 -3.73
CA LEU A 394 -10.23 -3.60 -3.23
C LEU A 394 -10.28 -3.24 -1.75
N LEU A 395 -9.49 -3.93 -0.93
CA LEU A 395 -9.47 -3.71 0.52
C LEU A 395 -9.01 -2.30 0.89
N TRP A 396 -8.04 -1.76 0.15
CA TRP A 396 -7.54 -0.41 0.33
C TRP A 396 -8.63 0.62 0.02
N VAL A 397 -9.29 0.53 -1.13
CA VAL A 397 -10.39 1.45 -1.50
C VAL A 397 -11.54 1.35 -0.49
N ALA A 398 -11.93 0.14 -0.10
CA ALA A 398 -12.96 -0.07 0.93
C ALA A 398 -12.57 0.53 2.29
N GLY A 399 -11.31 0.36 2.70
CA GLY A 399 -10.76 0.95 3.91
C GLY A 399 -10.71 2.47 3.86
N GLN A 400 -10.32 3.08 2.73
CA GLN A 400 -10.36 4.54 2.56
C GLN A 400 -11.78 5.07 2.59
N ALA A 401 -12.70 4.43 1.86
CA ALA A 401 -14.11 4.80 1.83
C ALA A 401 -14.73 4.75 3.24
N ARG A 402 -14.35 3.76 4.07
CA ARG A 402 -14.75 3.67 5.48
C ARG A 402 -14.16 4.80 6.34
N LYS A 403 -12.89 5.16 6.15
CA LYS A 403 -12.22 6.23 6.92
C LYS A 403 -12.84 7.60 6.69
N VAL A 404 -13.25 7.90 5.46
CA VAL A 404 -13.76 9.22 5.07
C VAL A 404 -15.30 9.27 5.06
N HIS A 405 -15.98 8.25 5.58
CA HIS A 405 -17.45 8.16 5.59
C HIS A 405 -18.08 8.30 4.20
N SER A 406 -17.41 7.74 3.18
CA SER A 406 -17.92 7.77 1.82
C SER A 406 -19.21 6.95 1.71
N SER A 407 -20.19 7.49 0.98
CA SER A 407 -21.42 6.79 0.63
C SER A 407 -21.17 5.48 -0.14
N ALA A 408 -20.00 5.33 -0.78
CA ALA A 408 -19.60 4.08 -1.43
C ALA A 408 -19.44 2.91 -0.44
N CYS A 409 -19.03 3.17 0.81
CA CYS A 409 -18.93 2.13 1.84
C CYS A 409 -20.22 2.03 2.68
N ASN A 410 -20.99 3.13 2.79
CA ASN A 410 -22.25 3.23 3.54
C ASN A 410 -22.19 2.56 4.93
N ASP A 411 -23.01 1.54 5.18
CA ASP A 411 -23.08 0.81 6.47
C ASP A 411 -22.35 -0.54 6.41
N ALA A 412 -21.27 -0.69 5.64
CA ALA A 412 -20.48 -1.93 5.59
C ALA A 412 -19.26 -1.91 6.52
N LEU A 413 -18.79 -3.06 7.02
CA LEU A 413 -17.45 -3.17 7.63
C LEU A 413 -17.23 -2.30 8.90
N TRP A 414 -18.25 -2.11 9.73
CA TRP A 414 -18.16 -1.34 10.98
C TRP A 414 -17.10 -1.84 11.95
N CYS A 415 -16.79 -3.14 11.90
CA CYS A 415 -15.72 -3.77 12.68
C CYS A 415 -14.32 -3.15 12.45
N LEU A 416 -14.12 -2.44 11.34
CA LEU A 416 -12.85 -1.78 11.03
C LEU A 416 -12.70 -0.40 11.69
N LYS A 417 -13.80 0.24 12.13
CA LYS A 417 -13.72 1.54 12.81
C LYS A 417 -13.09 1.38 14.18
N TYR A 418 -12.46 2.45 14.64
CA TYR A 418 -11.86 2.52 15.96
C TYR A 418 -12.93 2.72 17.05
N SER A 419 -12.66 2.21 18.25
CA SER A 419 -13.36 2.52 19.50
C SER A 419 -12.62 3.61 20.28
N SER A 420 -13.15 4.01 21.44
CA SER A 420 -12.47 4.95 22.35
C SER A 420 -11.09 4.50 22.82
N GLU A 421 -10.80 3.19 22.80
CA GLU A 421 -9.47 2.64 23.14
C GLU A 421 -8.41 2.84 22.04
N GLY A 422 -8.77 3.42 20.90
CA GLY A 422 -7.85 3.55 19.77
C GLY A 422 -7.50 2.19 19.14
N LYS A 423 -8.36 1.18 19.29
CA LYS A 423 -8.28 -0.12 18.59
C LYS A 423 -9.51 -0.34 17.68
N PRO A 424 -9.42 -1.18 16.64
CA PRO A 424 -10.60 -1.54 15.86
C PRO A 424 -11.66 -2.21 16.74
N ARG A 425 -12.94 -1.94 16.47
CA ARG A 425 -14.10 -2.51 17.18
C ARG A 425 -14.20 -4.02 17.06
N GLY A 426 -13.64 -4.57 15.99
CA GLY A 426 -13.70 -5.98 15.65
C GLY A 426 -15.13 -6.49 15.42
N ALA A 427 -15.27 -7.80 15.21
CA ALA A 427 -16.57 -8.43 15.07
C ALA A 427 -17.21 -8.61 16.44
N ASN A 428 -18.34 -7.92 16.65
CA ASN A 428 -19.11 -7.89 17.90
C ASN A 428 -20.61 -7.63 17.59
N PRO A 429 -21.54 -7.88 18.53
CA PRO A 429 -22.98 -7.68 18.31
C PRO A 429 -23.36 -6.30 17.74
N LEU A 430 -22.84 -5.20 18.29
CA LEU A 430 -23.23 -3.85 17.87
C LEU A 430 -22.74 -3.55 16.45
N ALA A 431 -21.44 -3.75 16.18
CA ALA A 431 -20.86 -3.51 14.86
C ALA A 431 -21.48 -4.41 13.77
N CYS A 432 -21.80 -5.66 14.10
CA CYS A 432 -22.48 -6.56 13.16
C CYS A 432 -23.93 -6.15 12.93
N ASN A 433 -24.64 -5.65 13.93
CA ASN A 433 -26.04 -5.24 13.79
C ASN A 433 -26.24 -4.17 12.73
N ILE A 434 -25.46 -3.08 12.87
CA ILE A 434 -25.53 -1.94 11.95
C ILE A 434 -24.78 -2.20 10.64
N CYS A 435 -24.17 -3.37 10.47
CA CYS A 435 -23.59 -3.76 9.20
C CYS A 435 -24.68 -4.18 8.22
N ILE A 436 -24.65 -3.60 7.01
CA ILE A 436 -25.60 -3.92 5.95
C ILE A 436 -25.68 -5.43 5.73
N GLU A 437 -26.91 -5.91 5.54
CA GLU A 437 -27.25 -7.32 5.57
C GLU A 437 -26.45 -8.17 4.57
N SER A 438 -26.26 -7.70 3.33
CA SER A 438 -25.55 -8.48 2.30
C SER A 438 -24.09 -8.76 2.68
N ILE A 439 -23.41 -7.76 3.26
CA ILE A 439 -22.04 -7.90 3.78
C ILE A 439 -22.05 -8.78 5.03
N ARG A 440 -22.97 -8.53 5.98
CA ARG A 440 -23.06 -9.28 7.24
C ARG A 440 -23.28 -10.77 6.99
N ASN A 441 -24.26 -11.13 6.17
CA ASN A 441 -24.63 -12.52 5.90
C ASN A 441 -23.55 -13.27 5.11
N SER A 442 -22.73 -12.53 4.34
CA SER A 442 -21.59 -13.09 3.61
C SER A 442 -20.29 -13.11 4.41
N CYS A 443 -20.24 -12.48 5.60
CA CYS A 443 -19.03 -12.25 6.38
C CYS A 443 -18.64 -13.46 7.25
N PRO A 444 -17.49 -14.10 6.99
CA PRO A 444 -16.94 -15.16 7.85
C PRO A 444 -16.88 -14.83 9.35
N ALA A 445 -16.50 -13.62 9.76
CA ALA A 445 -16.44 -13.31 11.19
C ALA A 445 -17.82 -13.25 11.84
N TYR A 446 -18.84 -12.70 11.16
CA TYR A 446 -20.21 -12.74 11.67
C TYR A 446 -20.68 -14.19 11.82
N MET A 447 -20.44 -15.03 10.81
CA MET A 447 -20.80 -16.46 10.85
C MET A 447 -20.16 -17.21 12.02
N ASN A 448 -18.96 -16.81 12.45
CA ASN A 448 -18.27 -17.40 13.60
C ASN A 448 -18.82 -16.91 14.95
N ILE A 449 -19.30 -15.68 15.04
CA ILE A 449 -19.80 -15.12 16.30
C ILE A 449 -21.31 -15.22 16.46
N ARG A 450 -22.08 -15.51 15.40
CA ARG A 450 -23.56 -15.45 15.45
C ARG A 450 -24.19 -16.30 16.56
N ASN A 451 -23.56 -17.43 16.91
CA ASN A 451 -24.01 -18.33 17.98
C ASN A 451 -23.39 -18.05 19.36
N ARG A 452 -22.49 -17.06 19.45
CA ARG A 452 -21.87 -16.64 20.71
C ARG A 452 -22.87 -15.90 21.59
N ARG A 453 -22.67 -15.97 22.90
CA ARG A 453 -23.67 -15.55 23.89
C ARG A 453 -23.42 -14.14 24.38
N VAL A 454 -24.49 -13.38 24.52
CA VAL A 454 -24.52 -11.97 24.91
C VAL A 454 -25.24 -11.82 26.25
N CYS A 455 -24.62 -11.16 27.22
CA CYS A 455 -25.27 -10.73 28.46
C CYS A 455 -25.43 -9.20 28.51
N PHE A 456 -26.32 -8.72 29.39
CA PHE A 456 -26.71 -7.31 29.48
C PHE A 456 -26.56 -6.79 30.90
N ASN A 457 -25.95 -5.60 31.02
CA ASN A 457 -25.90 -4.79 32.24
C ASN A 457 -25.44 -5.56 33.49
N THR A 458 -24.51 -6.48 33.32
CA THR A 458 -23.90 -7.22 34.42
C THR A 458 -22.57 -6.58 34.82
N PRO A 459 -22.11 -6.74 36.09
CA PRO A 459 -20.85 -6.14 36.56
C PRO A 459 -19.57 -6.59 35.81
N GLY A 460 -19.71 -7.57 34.91
CA GLY A 460 -18.66 -8.09 34.05
C GLY A 460 -19.24 -9.20 33.16
N LEU A 461 -18.37 -9.80 32.34
CA LEU A 461 -18.72 -10.99 31.55
C LEU A 461 -19.09 -12.13 32.49
N ILE A 462 -20.26 -12.74 32.27
CA ILE A 462 -20.69 -13.92 33.01
C ILE A 462 -20.04 -15.16 32.39
N THR A 463 -19.70 -16.15 33.22
CA THR A 463 -19.23 -17.46 32.75
C THR A 463 -20.15 -18.05 31.68
N GLY A 464 -19.58 -18.43 30.53
CA GLY A 464 -20.34 -18.96 29.40
C GLY A 464 -20.96 -17.89 28.48
N THR A 465 -20.58 -16.62 28.65
CA THR A 465 -20.91 -15.53 27.71
C THR A 465 -19.64 -14.96 27.08
N ASP A 466 -19.79 -14.44 25.87
CA ASP A 466 -18.68 -13.94 25.06
C ASP A 466 -18.66 -12.41 24.98
N PHE A 467 -19.84 -11.79 25.06
CA PHE A 467 -20.04 -10.34 24.95
C PHE A 467 -20.94 -9.82 26.06
N LEU A 468 -20.59 -8.64 26.57
CA LEU A 468 -21.37 -7.85 27.51
C LEU A 468 -21.82 -6.57 26.80
N ILE A 469 -23.13 -6.35 26.76
CA ILE A 469 -23.74 -5.09 26.33
C ILE A 469 -24.11 -4.26 27.55
N THR A 470 -23.78 -2.97 27.50
CA THR A 470 -24.20 -1.98 28.49
C THR A 470 -25.23 -1.03 27.86
N THR A 471 -26.23 -0.64 28.62
CA THR A 471 -27.28 0.32 28.22
C THR A 471 -27.28 1.56 29.11
N SER A 472 -27.98 2.61 28.68
CA SER A 472 -27.93 3.94 29.29
C SER A 472 -28.33 4.00 30.77
N SER A 473 -29.23 3.13 31.24
CA SER A 473 -29.61 3.02 32.66
C SER A 473 -28.93 1.87 33.39
N ASN A 474 -28.02 1.15 32.72
CA ASN A 474 -27.26 0.02 33.24
C ASN A 474 -28.10 -0.99 34.05
N ASN A 475 -29.30 -1.29 33.57
CA ASN A 475 -30.21 -2.26 34.17
C ASN A 475 -31.12 -2.87 33.10
N ASN A 476 -31.77 -3.99 33.41
CA ASN A 476 -32.55 -4.72 32.40
C ASN A 476 -34.01 -4.26 32.28
N THR A 477 -34.53 -3.53 33.26
CA THR A 477 -35.96 -3.29 33.44
C THR A 477 -36.45 -1.91 32.99
N THR A 478 -35.58 -0.89 32.97
CA THR A 478 -35.95 0.46 32.53
C THR A 478 -36.28 0.45 31.03
N PRO A 479 -37.47 0.89 30.59
CA PRO A 479 -37.83 0.95 29.18
C PRO A 479 -37.06 2.05 28.44
N ASN A 480 -36.99 1.93 27.11
CA ASN A 480 -36.46 2.94 26.18
C ASN A 480 -34.99 3.33 26.40
N GLN A 481 -34.17 2.39 26.86
CA GLN A 481 -32.73 2.58 26.97
C GLN A 481 -32.06 2.50 25.61
N SER A 482 -30.98 3.26 25.44
CA SER A 482 -30.05 3.12 24.32
C SER A 482 -28.89 2.22 24.71
N PHE A 483 -28.31 1.54 23.72
CA PHE A 483 -27.03 0.85 23.89
C PHE A 483 -25.90 1.88 24.03
N THR A 484 -24.96 1.62 24.93
CA THR A 484 -23.81 2.51 25.18
C THR A 484 -22.49 1.84 24.83
N SER A 485 -22.35 0.55 25.08
CA SER A 485 -21.14 -0.19 24.70
C SER A 485 -21.36 -1.69 24.58
N CYS A 486 -20.45 -2.33 23.85
CA CYS A 486 -20.26 -3.77 23.83
C CYS A 486 -18.79 -4.07 24.08
N GLN A 487 -18.52 -5.01 24.99
CA GLN A 487 -17.18 -5.48 25.26
C GLN A 487 -17.15 -7.01 25.33
N GLY A 488 -16.07 -7.64 24.87
CA GLY A 488 -16.04 -9.09 24.84
C GLY A 488 -14.86 -9.69 24.11
N ASN A 489 -14.78 -11.01 24.14
CA ASN A 489 -13.76 -11.75 23.41
C ASN A 489 -14.27 -12.03 22.00
N SER A 490 -13.65 -11.41 21.00
CA SER A 490 -13.86 -11.78 19.60
C SER A 490 -13.07 -13.06 19.25
N ILE A 491 -12.89 -13.36 17.97
CA ILE A 491 -12.17 -14.55 17.49
C ILE A 491 -10.65 -14.42 17.79
N TYR A 492 -10.12 -13.20 17.68
CA TYR A 492 -8.67 -12.94 17.72
C TYR A 492 -8.20 -12.26 19.00
N GLU A 493 -9.01 -11.35 19.53
CA GLU A 493 -8.63 -10.49 20.65
C GLU A 493 -9.88 -9.96 21.35
N TYR A 494 -9.67 -9.40 22.53
CA TYR A 494 -10.68 -8.61 23.21
C TYR A 494 -11.05 -7.39 22.37
N THR A 495 -12.33 -7.12 22.27
CA THR A 495 -12.91 -6.02 21.49
C THR A 495 -13.77 -5.15 22.37
N MET A 496 -13.73 -3.84 22.10
CA MET A 496 -14.57 -2.81 22.71
C MET A 496 -15.23 -2.02 21.58
N ASP A 497 -16.52 -1.75 21.72
CA ASP A 497 -17.31 -0.94 20.81
C ASP A 497 -18.31 -0.08 21.57
N ASP A 498 -17.99 1.20 21.69
CA ASP A 498 -18.76 2.23 22.37
C ASP A 498 -19.18 3.37 21.43
N PHE A 499 -18.90 3.22 20.13
CA PHE A 499 -19.20 4.24 19.13
C PHE A 499 -20.22 3.78 18.11
N SER A 500 -20.47 2.47 17.92
CA SER A 500 -21.52 2.01 16.99
C SER A 500 -22.91 2.59 17.31
N PRO A 501 -23.38 2.64 18.57
CA PRO A 501 -24.66 3.28 18.90
C PRO A 501 -24.69 4.79 18.60
N ALA A 502 -23.57 5.49 18.77
CA ALA A 502 -23.47 6.92 18.48
C ALA A 502 -23.35 7.23 16.98
N ASP A 503 -22.63 6.39 16.24
CA ASP A 503 -22.45 6.51 14.81
C ASP A 503 -23.72 6.20 14.01
N SER A 504 -24.56 5.29 14.54
CA SER A 504 -25.78 4.82 13.89
C SER A 504 -26.92 4.67 14.91
N PRO A 505 -27.43 5.79 15.46
CA PRO A 505 -28.46 5.76 16.51
C PRO A 505 -29.77 5.13 16.04
N ASN A 506 -30.10 5.26 14.76
CA ASN A 506 -31.29 4.66 14.15
C ASN A 506 -31.07 3.18 13.75
N GLY A 507 -29.86 2.64 13.97
CA GLY A 507 -29.52 1.26 13.67
C GLY A 507 -29.84 0.29 14.81
N PHE A 508 -30.54 0.75 15.85
CA PHE A 508 -30.91 -0.05 17.02
C PHE A 508 -32.33 0.27 17.47
N THR A 509 -33.10 -0.75 17.81
CA THR A 509 -34.37 -0.54 18.53
C THR A 509 -34.13 -0.32 20.04
N PRO A 510 -35.04 0.37 20.76
CA PRO A 510 -34.86 0.63 22.19
C PRO A 510 -34.84 -0.64 23.05
N TYR A 511 -34.04 -0.64 24.10
CA TYR A 511 -33.91 -1.73 25.07
C TYR A 511 -34.74 -1.46 26.35
N PRO A 512 -35.32 -2.49 27.01
CA PRO A 512 -35.56 -3.85 26.52
C PRO A 512 -36.61 -3.88 25.39
N ALA A 513 -36.53 -4.91 24.54
CA ALA A 513 -37.50 -5.14 23.49
C ALA A 513 -38.67 -5.99 24.02
N PRO A 514 -39.85 -5.97 23.38
CA PRO A 514 -40.96 -6.85 23.77
C PRO A 514 -40.53 -8.32 23.85
N GLY A 515 -40.69 -8.95 25.02
CA GLY A 515 -40.32 -10.35 25.23
C GLY A 515 -38.83 -10.62 25.54
N HIS A 516 -37.98 -9.59 25.58
CA HIS A 516 -36.57 -9.73 25.96
C HIS A 516 -36.16 -8.69 27.00
N ASN A 517 -35.96 -9.15 28.25
CA ASN A 517 -35.59 -8.32 29.41
C ASN A 517 -34.27 -8.83 30.03
N GLY A 518 -33.19 -8.71 29.25
CA GLY A 518 -31.83 -9.02 29.70
C GLY A 518 -31.48 -10.49 29.89
N SER A 519 -32.31 -11.41 29.36
CA SER A 519 -31.92 -12.82 29.29
C SER A 519 -30.72 -12.98 28.35
N ILE A 520 -29.92 -14.02 28.57
CA ILE A 520 -28.77 -14.29 27.69
C ILE A 520 -29.29 -14.77 26.34
N ILE A 521 -28.93 -14.07 25.28
CA ILE A 521 -29.26 -14.41 23.89
C ILE A 521 -27.99 -14.63 23.07
N THR A 522 -28.15 -15.13 21.86
CA THR A 522 -27.05 -15.20 20.88
C THR A 522 -26.86 -13.87 20.14
N VAL A 523 -25.72 -13.69 19.49
CA VAL A 523 -25.49 -12.54 18.60
C VAL A 523 -26.51 -12.50 17.45
N GLU A 524 -26.90 -13.64 16.88
CA GLU A 524 -27.92 -13.72 15.84
C GLU A 524 -29.27 -13.22 16.34
N GLN A 525 -29.69 -13.67 17.53
CA GLN A 525 -30.91 -13.18 18.18
C GLN A 525 -30.82 -11.69 18.51
N PHE A 526 -29.65 -11.19 18.93
CA PHE A 526 -29.47 -9.76 19.15
C PHE A 526 -29.76 -8.97 17.87
N VAL A 527 -29.18 -9.38 16.73
CA VAL A 527 -29.37 -8.71 15.43
C VAL A 527 -30.81 -8.79 14.91
N GLN A 528 -31.55 -9.83 15.29
CA GLN A 528 -32.96 -9.98 14.90
C GLN A 528 -33.91 -9.14 15.76
N ILE A 529 -33.56 -8.92 17.03
CA ILE A 529 -34.41 -8.21 18.01
C ILE A 529 -34.15 -6.70 17.98
N TYR A 530 -32.89 -6.30 17.89
CA TYR A 530 -32.40 -4.94 18.10
C TYR A 530 -31.80 -4.35 16.84
#